data_AF-A0A1S4CM50-F1
#
_entry.id   AF-A0A1S4CM50-F1
#
_cell.length_a   1.000
_cell.length_b   1.000
_cell.length_c   1.000
_cell.angle_alpha   90.00
_cell.angle_beta   90.00
_cell.angle_gamma   90.00
#
_symmetry.space_group_name_H-M   'P 1'
#
loop_
_entity.id
_entity.type
_entity.pdbx_description
1 polymer ?
#
loop_
_entity_poly.entity_id
_entity_poly.type
_entity_poly.pdbx_seq_one_letter_code
_entity_poly.pdbx_strand_id
1 'polypeptide(L)'
;MATEMAQPDAEGIDGVRMTWNAWPRTKVESSKCVIPIATSIHLIRPHTDLPTLSYPPLKCKTCSSVLNPFARVDFQALIWICPFCFQRNHFPHHYSGINETNVPAELYPQFTTIQYTLPNPGPNPTQNPNPVDFSISPIYLFVLDTCMLEEELEFAKSALKRAIGMLPDNAMVGFISYGTQVQVHELGFSDMSKVYVFRGSKELSKDHVLDQLGLGSSVGGRRAGPGPIGAPSIGVTRFLLPASECEYTLNSVRFNLAIIY
;
A
#
# COMPACT_ATOMS: atom_id res chain seq x y z
N MET A 1 12.54 -34.48 -29.47
CA MET A 1 11.66 -33.76 -28.53
C MET A 1 12.15 -34.08 -27.13
N ALA A 2 13.06 -33.28 -26.59
CA ALA A 2 13.38 -33.33 -25.17
C ALA A 2 12.26 -32.60 -24.46
N THR A 3 11.56 -33.29 -23.57
CA THR A 3 10.61 -32.68 -22.64
C THR A 3 11.37 -31.61 -21.88
N GLU A 4 11.00 -30.35 -22.08
CA GLU A 4 11.42 -29.24 -21.23
C GLU A 4 10.91 -29.57 -19.82
N MET A 5 11.78 -30.23 -19.03
CA MET A 5 11.51 -30.44 -17.62
C MET A 5 11.42 -29.04 -17.03
N ALA A 6 10.22 -28.65 -16.60
CA ALA A 6 10.00 -27.42 -15.86
C ALA A 6 11.09 -27.35 -14.78
N GLN A 7 11.95 -26.33 -14.87
CA GLN A 7 12.96 -26.13 -13.83
C GLN A 7 12.22 -26.07 -12.50
N PRO A 8 12.57 -26.93 -11.52
CA PRO A 8 11.99 -26.80 -10.20
C PRO A 8 12.30 -25.39 -9.72
N ASP A 9 11.26 -24.68 -9.27
CA ASP A 9 11.36 -23.33 -8.78
C ASP A 9 12.48 -23.24 -7.74
N ALA A 10 13.60 -22.62 -8.11
CA ALA A 10 14.84 -22.68 -7.34
C ALA A 10 14.69 -22.04 -5.96
N GLU A 11 13.66 -21.22 -5.77
CA GLU A 11 13.35 -20.51 -4.53
C GLU A 11 12.18 -21.14 -3.76
N GLY A 12 11.48 -22.10 -4.36
CA GLY A 12 10.34 -22.81 -3.78
C GLY A 12 9.21 -21.90 -3.28
N ILE A 13 8.35 -22.47 -2.42
CA ILE A 13 7.21 -21.75 -1.81
C ILE A 13 7.65 -20.53 -0.97
N ASP A 14 8.87 -20.57 -0.41
CA ASP A 14 9.36 -19.53 0.47
C ASP A 14 9.85 -18.27 -0.27
N GLY A 15 10.16 -18.36 -1.57
CA GLY A 15 10.71 -17.22 -2.32
C GLY A 15 12.04 -16.73 -1.73
N VAL A 16 12.81 -17.66 -1.14
CA VAL A 16 14.05 -17.38 -0.42
C VAL A 16 15.21 -18.07 -1.12
N ARG A 17 16.27 -17.30 -1.41
CA ARG A 17 17.52 -17.83 -1.93
C ARG A 17 18.69 -17.38 -1.08
N MET A 18 19.42 -18.36 -0.54
CA MET A 18 20.62 -18.11 0.27
C MET A 18 21.88 -18.19 -0.58
N THR A 19 22.92 -17.42 -0.23
CA THR A 19 24.28 -17.64 -0.75
C THR A 19 24.87 -18.96 -0.26
N TRP A 20 24.50 -19.38 0.95
CA TRP A 20 24.90 -20.64 1.58
C TRP A 20 23.71 -21.30 2.28
N ASN A 21 23.35 -22.53 1.87
CA ASN A 21 22.30 -23.34 2.53
C ASN A 21 22.81 -24.08 3.78
N ALA A 22 24.12 -24.08 4.02
CA ALA A 22 24.74 -24.61 5.22
C ALA A 22 25.67 -23.55 5.80
N TRP A 23 25.45 -23.19 7.06
CA TRP A 23 26.17 -22.09 7.70
C TRP A 23 27.44 -22.57 8.40
N PRO A 24 28.51 -21.75 8.41
CA PRO A 24 29.69 -22.01 9.23
C PRO A 24 29.30 -22.10 10.71
N ARG A 25 29.83 -23.09 11.42
CA ARG A 25 29.45 -23.34 12.83
C ARG A 25 30.35 -22.58 13.80
N THR A 26 31.43 -21.98 13.31
CA THR A 26 32.39 -21.23 14.12
C THR A 26 32.72 -19.87 13.47
N LYS A 27 33.17 -18.92 14.30
CA LYS A 27 33.63 -17.62 13.81
C LYS A 27 34.84 -17.73 12.88
N VAL A 28 35.72 -18.72 13.12
CA VAL A 28 36.93 -18.95 12.31
C VAL A 28 36.56 -19.43 10.90
N GLU A 29 35.62 -20.37 10.79
CA GLU A 29 35.09 -20.79 9.48
C GLU A 29 34.39 -19.62 8.78
N SER A 30 33.57 -18.86 9.52
CA SER A 30 32.87 -17.70 8.97
C SER A 30 33.83 -16.64 8.44
N SER A 31 34.97 -16.40 9.09
CA SER A 31 35.99 -15.43 8.61
C SER A 31 36.70 -15.87 7.32
N LYS A 32 36.63 -17.16 6.97
CA LYS A 32 37.20 -17.72 5.74
C LYS A 32 36.19 -17.70 4.58
N CYS A 33 34.91 -17.46 4.86
CA CYS A 33 33.88 -17.33 3.83
C CYS A 33 34.08 -16.03 3.06
N VAL A 34 34.62 -16.13 1.84
CA VAL A 34 34.80 -14.98 0.93
C VAL A 34 33.45 -14.40 0.50
N ILE A 35 32.45 -15.26 0.28
CA ILE A 35 31.08 -14.86 0.00
C ILE A 35 30.32 -14.75 1.33
N PRO A 36 29.70 -13.61 1.65
CA PRO A 36 28.95 -13.44 2.89
C PRO A 36 27.71 -14.33 2.94
N ILE A 37 27.26 -14.65 4.15
CA ILE A 37 25.92 -15.22 4.36
C ILE A 37 24.91 -14.11 4.05
N ALA A 38 24.15 -14.29 2.97
CA ALA A 38 23.18 -13.33 2.49
C ALA A 38 21.99 -14.07 1.88
N THR A 39 20.87 -13.35 1.79
CA THR A 39 19.60 -13.89 1.34
C THR A 39 18.93 -12.91 0.38
N SER A 40 18.44 -13.41 -0.75
CA SER A 40 17.43 -12.73 -1.57
C SER A 40 16.06 -13.23 -1.17
N ILE A 41 15.11 -12.32 -0.91
CA ILE A 41 13.78 -12.66 -0.43
C ILE A 41 12.74 -11.92 -1.28
N HIS A 42 11.78 -12.66 -1.83
CA HIS A 42 10.63 -12.11 -2.54
C HIS A 42 9.41 -12.05 -1.62
N LEU A 43 9.26 -10.94 -0.89
CA LEU A 43 8.23 -10.78 0.16
C LEU A 43 6.78 -10.84 -0.34
N ILE A 44 6.52 -10.37 -1.56
CA ILE A 44 5.17 -10.33 -2.16
C ILE A 44 5.22 -11.12 -3.45
N ARG A 45 5.33 -12.45 -3.31
CA ARG A 45 5.34 -13.39 -4.42
C ARG A 45 4.00 -14.13 -4.48
N PRO A 46 3.25 -14.04 -5.58
CA PRO A 46 2.08 -14.90 -5.77
C PRO A 46 2.55 -16.35 -5.97
N HIS A 47 2.02 -17.27 -5.17
CA HIS A 47 2.27 -18.70 -5.28
C HIS A 47 0.96 -19.45 -5.03
N THR A 48 0.59 -20.41 -5.88
CA THR A 48 -0.71 -21.11 -5.82
C THR A 48 -0.92 -21.85 -4.51
N ASP A 49 0.17 -22.38 -3.94
CA ASP A 49 0.12 -23.21 -2.74
C ASP A 49 0.28 -22.41 -1.44
N LEU A 50 0.34 -21.08 -1.51
CA LEU A 50 0.51 -20.21 -0.33
C LEU A 50 -0.84 -20.02 0.36
N PRO A 51 -1.04 -20.55 1.58
CA PRO A 51 -2.32 -20.45 2.25
C PRO A 51 -2.53 -19.04 2.84
N THR A 52 -3.74 -18.53 2.72
CA THR A 52 -4.17 -17.29 3.37
C THR A 52 -5.08 -17.61 4.55
N LEU A 53 -4.65 -17.23 5.75
CA LEU A 53 -5.35 -17.45 7.01
C LEU A 53 -6.19 -16.22 7.37
N SER A 54 -7.47 -16.42 7.66
CA SER A 54 -8.45 -15.36 7.95
C SER A 54 -8.52 -14.94 9.42
N TYR A 55 -7.44 -15.17 10.17
CA TYR A 55 -7.33 -14.88 11.60
C TYR A 55 -5.97 -14.25 11.91
N PRO A 56 -5.84 -13.54 13.05
CA PRO A 56 -4.57 -12.90 13.39
C PRO A 56 -3.49 -13.93 13.80
N PRO A 57 -2.20 -13.65 13.52
CA PRO A 57 -1.10 -14.54 13.87
C PRO A 57 -0.91 -14.66 15.39
N LEU A 58 -0.62 -15.87 15.86
CA LEU A 58 -0.15 -16.10 17.23
C LEU A 58 1.28 -15.59 17.40
N LYS A 59 1.48 -14.63 18.30
CA LYS A 59 2.79 -14.01 18.57
C LYS A 59 3.38 -14.47 19.89
N CYS A 60 4.69 -14.69 19.91
CA CYS A 60 5.43 -14.94 21.14
C CYS A 60 5.35 -13.72 22.06
N LYS A 61 5.04 -13.93 23.35
CA LYS A 61 4.86 -12.83 24.31
C LYS A 61 6.14 -12.05 24.63
N THR A 62 7.31 -12.62 24.33
CA THR A 62 8.62 -12.02 24.66
C THR A 62 9.27 -11.37 23.45
N CYS A 63 9.44 -12.11 22.34
CA CYS A 63 10.15 -11.61 21.16
C CYS A 63 9.24 -11.24 19.98
N SER A 64 7.91 -11.37 20.13
CA SER A 64 6.91 -11.08 19.09
C SER A 64 7.01 -11.93 17.82
N SER A 65 7.88 -12.95 17.76
CA SER A 65 7.93 -13.90 16.64
C SER A 65 6.60 -14.62 16.46
N VAL A 66 6.20 -14.87 15.22
CA VAL A 66 4.96 -15.57 14.90
C VAL A 66 5.13 -17.09 15.07
N LEU A 67 4.07 -17.78 15.48
CA LEU A 67 3.99 -19.23 15.47
C LEU A 67 4.31 -19.76 14.08
N ASN A 68 5.12 -20.81 14.01
CA ASN A 68 5.60 -21.38 12.75
C ASN A 68 5.93 -22.87 12.94
N PRO A 69 6.16 -23.62 11.85
CA PRO A 69 6.32 -25.08 11.92
C PRO A 69 7.54 -25.56 12.74
N PHE A 70 8.50 -24.67 13.03
CA PHE A 70 9.68 -24.99 13.83
C PHE A 70 9.45 -24.86 15.34
N ALA A 71 8.27 -24.39 15.77
CA ALA A 71 7.89 -24.36 17.17
C ALA A 71 7.62 -25.77 17.71
N ARG A 72 8.05 -26.03 18.95
CA ARG A 72 7.70 -27.28 19.65
C ARG A 72 6.38 -27.09 20.40
N VAL A 73 5.49 -28.07 20.30
CA VAL A 73 4.17 -28.03 20.93
C VAL A 73 4.04 -29.13 21.97
N ASP A 74 3.49 -28.76 23.12
CA ASP A 74 3.00 -29.68 24.15
C ASP A 74 1.48 -29.58 24.16
N PHE A 75 0.83 -30.61 23.61
CA PHE A 75 -0.63 -30.68 23.49
C PHE A 75 -1.33 -30.91 24.83
N GLN A 76 -0.65 -31.50 25.81
CA GLN A 76 -1.24 -31.77 27.13
C GLN A 76 -1.33 -30.48 27.96
N ALA A 77 -0.26 -29.68 27.95
CA ALA A 77 -0.22 -28.40 28.66
C ALA A 77 -0.80 -27.24 27.83
N LEU A 78 -1.14 -27.48 26.55
CA LEU A 78 -1.59 -26.47 25.59
C LEU A 78 -0.60 -25.29 25.52
N ILE A 79 0.68 -25.61 25.34
CA ILE A 79 1.75 -24.62 25.17
C ILE A 79 2.55 -24.85 23.89
N TRP A 80 3.10 -23.77 23.35
CA TRP A 80 4.12 -23.82 22.31
C TRP A 80 5.38 -23.09 22.76
N ILE A 81 6.53 -23.61 22.31
CA ILE A 81 7.86 -23.10 22.63
C ILE A 81 8.38 -22.37 21.40
N CYS A 82 8.63 -21.06 21.55
CA CYS A 82 9.17 -20.23 20.48
C CYS A 82 10.57 -20.73 20.05
N PRO A 83 10.82 -20.94 18.75
CA PRO A 83 12.12 -21.44 18.27
C PRO A 83 13.25 -20.40 18.35
N PHE A 84 12.93 -19.11 18.51
CA PHE A 84 13.92 -18.03 18.57
C PHE A 84 14.41 -17.73 19.99
N CYS A 85 13.48 -17.59 20.94
CA CYS A 85 13.81 -17.19 22.32
C CYS A 85 13.51 -18.27 23.37
N PHE A 86 13.01 -19.45 22.95
CA PHE A 86 12.63 -20.57 23.81
C PHE A 86 11.56 -20.25 24.87
N GLN A 87 10.86 -19.12 24.73
CA GLN A 87 9.74 -18.77 25.58
C GLN A 87 8.59 -19.77 25.43
N ARG A 88 8.05 -20.24 26.55
CA ARG A 88 6.79 -20.99 26.62
C ARG A 88 5.61 -20.02 26.55
N ASN A 89 4.73 -20.23 25.59
CA ASN A 89 3.52 -19.46 25.33
C ASN A 89 2.31 -20.39 25.45
N HIS A 90 1.25 -19.95 26.12
CA HIS A 90 0.00 -20.70 26.15
C HIS A 90 -0.79 -20.45 24.86
N PHE A 91 -1.43 -21.48 24.34
CA PHE A 91 -2.43 -21.31 23.30
C PHE A 91 -3.65 -20.54 23.85
N PRO A 92 -4.26 -19.63 23.06
CA PRO A 92 -5.51 -19.00 23.45
C PRO A 92 -6.66 -20.01 23.59
N HIS A 93 -7.72 -19.61 24.29
CA HIS A 93 -8.84 -20.51 24.61
C HIS A 93 -9.52 -21.15 23.38
N HIS A 94 -9.56 -20.45 22.24
CA HIS A 94 -10.15 -20.98 21.00
C HIS A 94 -9.30 -22.07 20.32
N TYR A 95 -8.08 -22.33 20.79
CA TYR A 95 -7.23 -23.44 20.35
C TYR A 95 -7.33 -24.66 21.29
N SER A 96 -8.32 -24.73 22.19
CA SER A 96 -8.43 -25.81 23.18
C SER A 96 -8.58 -27.22 22.58
N GLY A 97 -9.00 -27.33 21.32
CA GLY A 97 -9.13 -28.61 20.59
C GLY A 97 -7.87 -29.09 19.87
N ILE A 98 -6.74 -28.39 20.04
CA ILE A 98 -5.48 -28.75 19.37
C ILE A 98 -4.95 -30.10 19.89
N ASN A 99 -4.52 -30.96 18.96
CA ASN A 99 -3.90 -32.25 19.26
C ASN A 99 -2.96 -32.67 18.11
N GLU A 100 -2.36 -33.86 18.20
CA GLU A 100 -1.38 -34.34 17.20
C GLU A 100 -1.91 -34.41 15.76
N THR A 101 -3.21 -34.66 15.56
CA THR A 101 -3.84 -34.74 14.23
C THR A 101 -4.62 -33.49 13.85
N ASN A 102 -4.91 -32.61 14.81
CA ASN A 102 -5.64 -31.37 14.64
C ASN A 102 -4.78 -30.19 15.11
N VAL A 103 -3.91 -29.72 14.24
CA VAL A 103 -3.05 -28.55 14.47
C VAL A 103 -3.51 -27.38 13.60
N PRO A 104 -3.31 -26.13 14.06
CA PRO A 104 -3.52 -24.97 13.21
C PRO A 104 -2.54 -24.94 12.03
N ALA A 105 -2.90 -24.17 11.02
CA ALA A 105 -2.23 -24.19 9.74
C ALA A 105 -0.73 -23.83 9.86
N GLU A 106 -0.40 -22.89 10.75
CA GLU A 106 0.96 -22.43 11.04
C GLU A 106 1.92 -23.54 11.46
N LEU A 107 1.42 -24.70 11.88
CA LEU A 107 2.24 -25.82 12.36
C LEU A 107 2.44 -26.92 11.32
N TYR A 108 1.76 -26.84 10.17
CA TYR A 108 2.00 -27.81 9.10
C TYR A 108 3.42 -27.61 8.53
N PRO A 109 4.25 -28.68 8.42
CA PRO A 109 5.62 -28.57 7.92
C PRO A 109 5.76 -27.94 6.53
N GLN A 110 4.74 -28.08 5.68
CA GLN A 110 4.69 -27.49 4.34
C GLN A 110 4.30 -26.01 4.31
N PHE A 111 3.83 -25.45 5.43
CA PHE A 111 3.38 -24.06 5.55
C PHE A 111 4.43 -23.19 6.26
N THR A 112 5.64 -23.20 5.71
CA THR A 112 6.76 -22.34 6.14
C THR A 112 6.54 -20.87 5.77
N THR A 113 5.80 -20.62 4.69
CA THR A 113 5.38 -19.30 4.23
C THR A 113 3.86 -19.25 4.10
N ILE A 114 3.24 -18.30 4.80
CA ILE A 114 1.78 -18.15 4.89
C ILE A 114 1.42 -16.67 4.92
N GLN A 115 0.21 -16.34 4.46
CA GLN A 115 -0.33 -14.97 4.52
C GLN A 115 -1.44 -14.91 5.56
N TYR A 116 -1.52 -13.78 6.27
CA TYR A 116 -2.61 -13.49 7.20
C TYR A 116 -3.46 -12.36 6.65
N THR A 117 -4.77 -12.58 6.58
CA THR A 117 -5.75 -11.52 6.39
C THR A 117 -6.17 -11.04 7.77
N LEU A 118 -5.64 -9.89 8.17
CA LEU A 118 -6.06 -9.27 9.43
C LEU A 118 -7.46 -8.70 9.27
N PRO A 119 -8.33 -8.82 10.29
CA PRO A 119 -9.60 -8.10 10.31
C PRO A 119 -9.30 -6.62 10.11
N ASN A 120 -9.83 -6.03 9.04
CA ASN A 120 -9.68 -4.61 8.79
C ASN A 120 -10.31 -3.87 9.97
N PRO A 121 -9.59 -3.01 10.71
CA PRO A 121 -10.21 -2.04 11.60
C PRO A 121 -10.86 -0.94 10.73
N GLY A 122 -11.81 -1.34 9.88
CA GLY A 122 -12.66 -0.39 9.19
C GLY A 122 -13.42 0.44 10.23
N PRO A 123 -13.74 1.72 9.95
CA PRO A 123 -14.63 2.48 10.81
C PRO A 123 -15.94 1.69 10.93
N ASN A 124 -16.48 1.59 12.14
CA ASN A 124 -17.77 0.94 12.37
C ASN A 124 -18.81 1.43 11.33
N PRO A 125 -19.48 0.52 10.59
CA PRO A 125 -20.47 0.90 9.58
C PRO A 125 -21.70 1.63 10.16
N THR A 126 -21.76 1.82 11.47
CA THR A 126 -22.85 2.49 12.19
C THR A 126 -22.64 3.98 12.45
N GLN A 127 -21.54 4.60 11.99
CA GLN A 127 -21.24 6.00 12.36
C GLN A 127 -21.03 7.03 11.24
N ASN A 128 -21.12 6.72 9.95
CA ASN A 128 -21.30 7.77 8.94
C ASN A 128 -21.86 7.22 7.62
N PRO A 129 -23.02 7.70 7.14
CA PRO A 129 -23.59 7.33 5.85
C PRO A 129 -23.00 8.09 4.66
N ASN A 130 -21.87 8.79 4.83
CA ASN A 130 -21.21 9.49 3.74
C ASN A 130 -20.32 8.50 2.96
N PRO A 131 -20.49 8.38 1.62
CA PRO A 131 -19.68 7.51 0.80
C PRO A 131 -18.25 8.09 0.71
N VAL A 132 -17.28 7.23 0.46
CA VAL A 132 -15.83 7.50 0.36
C VAL A 132 -15.09 7.50 1.72
N ASP A 133 -14.81 6.29 2.22
CA ASP A 133 -13.84 6.06 3.29
C ASP A 133 -12.41 6.09 2.72
N PHE A 134 -11.72 7.22 2.91
CA PHE A 134 -10.33 7.43 2.47
C PHE A 134 -9.31 6.49 3.13
N SER A 135 -9.68 5.77 4.20
CA SER A 135 -8.74 4.88 4.89
C SER A 135 -8.41 3.60 4.11
N ILE A 136 -9.15 3.31 3.02
CA ILE A 136 -9.04 2.05 2.26
C ILE A 136 -8.84 2.29 0.74
N SER A 137 -9.06 3.51 0.25
CA SER A 137 -8.93 3.82 -1.19
C SER A 137 -7.50 4.24 -1.57
N PRO A 138 -6.86 3.58 -2.55
CA PRO A 138 -5.54 4.00 -3.02
C PRO A 138 -5.63 5.37 -3.70
N ILE A 139 -4.61 6.21 -3.48
CA ILE A 139 -4.54 7.55 -4.07
C ILE A 139 -3.46 7.55 -5.15
N TYR A 140 -3.83 7.95 -6.35
CA TYR A 140 -2.94 8.14 -7.49
C TYR A 140 -2.87 9.63 -7.85
N LEU A 141 -1.69 10.23 -7.68
CA LEU A 141 -1.44 11.61 -8.07
C LEU A 141 -0.63 11.62 -9.37
N PHE A 142 -1.24 12.06 -10.45
CA PHE A 142 -0.55 12.23 -11.73
C PHE A 142 0.07 13.61 -11.81
N VAL A 143 1.36 13.64 -12.08
CA VAL A 143 2.14 14.88 -12.24
C VAL A 143 2.70 14.89 -13.65
N LEU A 144 2.20 15.81 -14.48
CA LEU A 144 2.49 15.85 -15.92
C LEU A 144 3.30 17.09 -16.30
N ASP A 145 4.44 16.89 -16.96
CA ASP A 145 5.18 17.95 -17.64
C ASP A 145 4.41 18.42 -18.88
N THR A 146 4.36 19.73 -19.11
CA THR A 146 3.75 20.35 -20.29
C THR A 146 4.77 21.01 -21.21
N CYS A 147 6.06 21.00 -20.85
CA CYS A 147 7.16 21.52 -21.66
C CYS A 147 7.63 20.49 -22.71
N MET A 148 6.71 20.03 -23.56
CA MET A 148 6.98 19.06 -24.63
C MET A 148 6.29 19.47 -25.94
N LEU A 149 6.64 18.80 -27.03
CA LEU A 149 5.99 19.06 -28.32
C LEU A 149 4.50 18.63 -28.27
N GLU A 150 3.67 19.26 -29.09
CA GLU A 150 2.22 19.00 -29.12
C GLU A 150 1.90 17.51 -29.38
N GLU A 151 2.63 16.88 -30.31
CA GLU A 151 2.47 15.46 -30.61
C GLU A 151 2.79 14.56 -29.40
N GLU A 152 3.88 14.85 -28.69
CA GLU A 152 4.28 14.12 -27.48
C GLU A 152 3.27 14.31 -26.35
N LEU A 153 2.72 15.52 -26.22
CA LEU A 153 1.68 15.83 -25.25
C LEU A 153 0.39 15.05 -25.53
N GLU A 154 0.00 14.89 -26.80
CA GLU A 154 -1.15 14.05 -27.17
C GLU A 154 -0.92 12.58 -26.84
N PHE A 155 0.28 12.05 -27.07
CA PHE A 155 0.64 10.69 -26.62
C PHE A 155 0.59 10.56 -25.10
N ALA A 156 1.12 11.54 -24.36
CA ALA A 156 1.10 11.54 -22.90
C ALA A 156 -0.33 11.58 -22.33
N LYS A 157 -1.22 12.40 -22.92
CA LYS A 157 -2.64 12.43 -22.58
C LYS A 157 -3.31 11.08 -22.81
N SER A 158 -3.05 10.45 -23.95
CA SER A 158 -3.60 9.12 -24.27
C SER A 158 -3.12 8.05 -23.27
N ALA A 159 -1.82 8.05 -22.94
CA ALA A 159 -1.25 7.14 -21.95
C ALA A 159 -1.83 7.36 -20.55
N LEU A 160 -2.03 8.62 -20.14
CA LEU A 160 -2.65 9.00 -18.88
C LEU A 160 -4.09 8.46 -18.78
N LYS A 161 -4.91 8.66 -19.81
CA LYS A 161 -6.29 8.14 -19.86
C LYS A 161 -6.31 6.62 -19.71
N ARG A 162 -5.43 5.93 -20.44
CA ARG A 162 -5.30 4.47 -20.34
C ARG A 162 -4.90 4.03 -18.93
N ALA A 163 -3.95 4.72 -18.30
CA ALA A 163 -3.52 4.40 -16.94
C ALA A 163 -4.67 4.55 -15.93
N ILE A 164 -5.47 5.60 -16.05
CA ILE A 164 -6.64 5.84 -15.20
C ILE A 164 -7.71 4.77 -15.39
N GLY A 165 -7.97 4.36 -16.64
CA GLY A 165 -8.90 3.27 -16.94
C GLY A 165 -8.46 1.89 -16.43
N MET A 166 -7.23 1.74 -15.95
CA MET A 166 -6.72 0.51 -15.32
C MET A 166 -6.79 0.55 -13.78
N LEU A 167 -7.16 1.70 -13.19
CA LEU A 167 -7.25 1.84 -11.75
C LEU A 167 -8.55 1.21 -11.20
N PRO A 168 -8.56 0.74 -9.95
CA PRO A 168 -9.79 0.36 -9.27
C PRO A 168 -10.80 1.52 -9.23
N ASP A 169 -12.10 1.23 -9.33
CA ASP A 169 -13.15 2.26 -9.35
C ASP A 169 -13.13 3.18 -8.13
N ASN A 170 -12.81 2.64 -6.95
CA ASN A 170 -12.72 3.37 -5.69
C ASN A 170 -11.38 4.11 -5.50
N ALA A 171 -10.45 4.01 -6.45
CA ALA A 171 -9.18 4.72 -6.39
C ALA A 171 -9.42 6.22 -6.55
N MET A 172 -8.73 7.02 -5.73
CA MET A 172 -8.81 8.47 -5.80
C MET A 172 -7.71 9.00 -6.71
N VAL A 173 -8.06 9.84 -7.67
CA VAL A 173 -7.15 10.40 -8.66
C VAL A 173 -7.02 11.89 -8.46
N GLY A 174 -5.79 12.39 -8.37
CA GLY A 174 -5.45 13.80 -8.41
C GLY A 174 -4.61 14.14 -9.62
N PHE A 175 -4.66 15.40 -10.05
CA PHE A 175 -3.92 15.86 -11.23
C PHE A 175 -3.16 17.17 -10.97
N ILE A 176 -1.88 17.17 -11.35
CA ILE A 176 -0.99 18.34 -11.34
C ILE A 176 -0.32 18.41 -12.70
N SER A 177 -0.33 19.58 -13.33
CA SER A 177 0.51 19.86 -14.50
C SER A 177 1.60 20.87 -14.15
N TYR A 178 2.75 20.80 -14.81
CA TYR A 178 3.80 21.79 -14.60
C TYR A 178 4.52 22.16 -15.90
N GLY A 179 5.13 23.34 -15.86
CA GLY A 179 6.04 23.88 -16.87
C GLY A 179 6.84 25.01 -16.22
N THR A 180 6.71 26.24 -16.72
CA THR A 180 7.21 27.43 -15.99
C THR A 180 6.50 27.65 -14.65
N GLN A 181 5.24 27.24 -14.56
CA GLN A 181 4.40 27.34 -13.37
C GLN A 181 3.84 25.96 -13.04
N VAL A 182 3.54 25.72 -11.77
CA VAL A 182 2.92 24.47 -11.30
C VAL A 182 1.43 24.73 -11.13
N GLN A 183 0.59 23.85 -11.68
CA GLN A 183 -0.85 23.96 -11.72
C GLN A 183 -1.47 22.77 -10.99
N VAL A 184 -2.16 23.05 -9.88
CA VAL A 184 -2.92 22.05 -9.11
C VAL A 184 -4.39 22.14 -9.49
N HIS A 185 -4.95 21.05 -10.01
CA HIS A 185 -6.29 21.02 -10.59
C HIS A 185 -7.34 20.58 -9.56
N GLU A 186 -8.39 21.37 -9.39
CA GLU A 186 -9.56 21.01 -8.60
C GLU A 186 -10.51 20.21 -9.50
N LEU A 187 -10.61 18.90 -9.24
CA LEU A 187 -11.35 17.96 -10.08
C LEU A 187 -12.80 17.74 -9.62
N GLY A 188 -13.10 18.00 -8.35
CA GLY A 188 -14.41 17.70 -7.74
C GLY A 188 -15.53 18.68 -8.07
N PHE A 189 -15.30 19.67 -8.94
CA PHE A 189 -16.30 20.67 -9.32
C PHE A 189 -16.59 20.61 -10.82
N SER A 190 -17.73 19.99 -11.18
CA SER A 190 -18.14 19.72 -12.56
C SER A 190 -18.49 20.98 -13.36
N ASP A 191 -18.93 22.05 -12.68
CA ASP A 191 -19.48 23.23 -13.36
C ASP A 191 -18.38 24.17 -13.88
N MET A 192 -17.18 24.15 -13.26
CA MET A 192 -16.05 24.99 -13.67
C MET A 192 -14.70 24.41 -13.23
N SER A 193 -13.77 24.24 -14.16
CA SER A 193 -12.39 23.86 -13.83
C SER A 193 -11.72 25.01 -13.05
N LYS A 194 -11.27 24.71 -11.82
CA LYS A 194 -10.50 25.65 -11.00
C LYS A 194 -9.07 25.12 -10.86
N VAL A 195 -8.09 25.99 -11.09
CA VAL A 195 -6.66 25.64 -11.08
C VAL A 195 -5.92 26.61 -10.16
N TYR A 196 -5.11 26.08 -9.24
CA TYR A 196 -4.23 26.85 -8.37
C TYR A 196 -2.86 26.89 -9.00
N VAL A 197 -2.34 28.09 -9.21
CA VAL A 197 -1.10 28.29 -9.96
C VAL A 197 0.00 28.79 -9.03
N PHE A 198 1.07 28.01 -8.94
CA PHE A 198 2.25 28.30 -8.13
C PHE A 198 3.43 28.64 -9.02
N ARG A 199 4.26 29.58 -8.55
CA ARG A 199 5.51 29.94 -9.25
C ARG A 199 6.52 28.82 -9.08
N GLY A 200 6.96 28.21 -10.18
CA GLY A 200 7.96 27.12 -10.16
C GLY A 200 9.34 27.54 -9.65
N SER A 201 9.67 28.83 -9.69
CA SER A 201 10.94 29.38 -9.21
C SER A 201 11.00 29.65 -7.70
N LYS A 202 9.89 29.49 -6.97
CA LYS A 202 9.81 29.77 -5.54
C LYS A 202 9.57 28.47 -4.78
N GLU A 203 10.46 28.13 -3.87
CA GLU A 203 10.24 27.04 -2.92
C GLU A 203 9.15 27.44 -1.92
N LEU A 204 8.17 26.56 -1.72
CA LEU A 204 7.04 26.77 -0.82
C LEU A 204 7.03 25.68 0.26
N SER A 205 6.95 26.09 1.53
CA SER A 205 6.79 25.14 2.62
C SER A 205 5.43 24.44 2.55
N LYS A 206 5.34 23.23 3.10
CA LYS A 206 4.08 22.48 3.27
C LYS A 206 2.95 23.37 3.81
N ASP A 207 3.18 24.14 4.87
CA ASP A 207 2.13 24.94 5.51
C ASP A 207 1.60 26.04 4.60
N HIS A 208 2.48 26.72 3.87
CA HIS A 208 2.08 27.69 2.84
C HIS A 208 1.28 27.06 1.70
N VAL A 209 1.64 25.85 1.25
CA VAL A 209 0.87 25.13 0.22
C VAL A 209 -0.51 24.76 0.76
N LEU A 210 -0.58 24.23 1.98
CA LEU A 210 -1.85 23.90 2.62
C LEU A 210 -2.74 25.12 2.79
N ASP A 211 -2.20 26.25 3.25
CA ASP A 211 -2.95 27.50 3.40
C ASP A 211 -3.47 28.02 2.05
N GLN A 212 -2.61 28.09 1.02
CA GLN A 212 -3.01 28.55 -0.32
C GLN A 212 -4.02 27.63 -1.00
N LEU A 213 -3.94 26.32 -0.74
CA LEU A 213 -4.92 25.35 -1.20
C LEU A 213 -6.15 25.30 -0.28
N GLY A 214 -6.24 26.08 0.80
CA GLY A 214 -7.36 26.02 1.75
C GLY A 214 -7.49 24.67 2.46
N LEU A 215 -6.39 23.92 2.57
CA LEU A 215 -6.25 22.62 3.25
C LEU A 215 -5.60 22.74 4.63
N GLY A 216 -5.16 23.95 5.00
CA GLY A 216 -4.62 24.23 6.32
C GLY A 216 -5.65 23.91 7.39
N SER A 217 -5.20 23.26 8.47
CA SER A 217 -6.03 23.09 9.66
C SER A 217 -6.47 24.48 10.12
N SER A 218 -7.77 24.71 10.15
CA SER A 218 -8.37 25.85 10.84
C SER A 218 -8.16 25.68 12.35
N VAL A 219 -6.91 25.82 12.80
CA VAL A 219 -6.57 25.96 14.21
C VAL A 219 -6.90 27.41 14.58
N GLY A 220 -8.16 27.61 14.99
CA GLY A 220 -8.60 28.76 15.77
C GLY A 220 -9.11 29.96 14.96
N GLY A 221 -10.42 30.19 15.03
CA GLY A 221 -10.98 31.51 14.74
C GLY A 221 -12.38 31.49 14.16
N ARG A 222 -13.38 31.43 15.04
CA ARG A 222 -14.72 31.95 14.74
C ARG A 222 -14.59 33.38 14.17
N ARG A 223 -15.06 33.60 12.94
CA ARG A 223 -15.68 34.87 12.58
C ARG A 223 -17.03 34.58 11.94
N ALA A 224 -18.05 35.00 12.67
CA ALA A 224 -19.44 34.98 12.28
C ALA A 224 -19.66 35.90 11.07
N GLY A 225 -20.39 35.38 10.08
CA GLY A 225 -21.06 36.13 9.03
C GLY A 225 -22.23 35.27 8.52
N PRO A 226 -23.46 35.80 8.41
CA PRO A 226 -24.59 35.02 7.90
C PRO A 226 -24.46 34.91 6.37
N GLY A 227 -23.85 33.81 5.91
CA GLY A 227 -23.80 33.41 4.50
C GLY A 227 -24.61 32.12 4.28
N PRO A 228 -25.10 31.85 3.06
CA PRO A 228 -26.06 30.79 2.80
C PRO A 228 -25.50 29.40 3.16
N ILE A 229 -26.37 28.60 3.75
CA ILE A 229 -26.17 27.19 4.12
C ILE A 229 -25.98 26.39 2.83
N GLY A 230 -24.80 25.78 2.59
CA GLY A 230 -24.67 24.89 1.43
C GLY A 230 -23.29 24.43 0.94
N ALA A 231 -22.19 24.52 1.71
CA ALA A 231 -20.90 23.96 1.25
C ALA A 231 -20.45 22.80 2.17
N PRO A 232 -20.37 21.55 1.68
CA PRO A 232 -19.76 20.46 2.43
C PRO A 232 -18.27 20.75 2.62
N SER A 233 -17.70 20.29 3.74
CA SER A 233 -16.36 20.62 4.21
C SER A 233 -15.30 20.60 3.09
N ILE A 234 -14.67 21.76 2.85
CA ILE A 234 -13.67 21.96 1.80
C ILE A 234 -12.34 21.31 2.24
N GLY A 235 -12.24 19.99 2.11
CA GLY A 235 -11.03 19.21 2.40
C GLY A 235 -10.21 18.91 1.15
N VAL A 236 -9.23 18.01 1.29
CA VAL A 236 -8.41 17.45 0.17
C VAL A 236 -9.28 16.84 -0.93
N THR A 237 -10.49 16.40 -0.58
CA THR A 237 -11.44 15.69 -1.42
C THR A 237 -11.89 16.45 -2.67
N ARG A 238 -11.69 17.78 -2.76
CA ARG A 238 -11.97 18.53 -3.99
C ARG A 238 -10.89 18.41 -5.06
N PHE A 239 -9.67 18.05 -4.66
CA PHE A 239 -8.54 17.82 -5.55
C PHE A 239 -8.43 16.37 -6.01
N LEU A 240 -9.19 15.48 -5.37
CA LEU A 240 -9.19 14.06 -5.63
C LEU A 240 -10.58 13.64 -6.09
N LEU A 241 -10.66 12.96 -7.23
CA LEU A 241 -11.91 12.45 -7.77
C LEU A 241 -11.81 10.92 -7.91
N PRO A 242 -12.88 10.14 -7.67
CA PRO A 242 -12.86 8.70 -7.95
C PRO A 242 -12.51 8.43 -9.41
N ALA A 243 -11.71 7.38 -9.66
CA ALA A 243 -11.26 7.02 -11.02
C ALA A 243 -12.44 6.83 -11.99
N SER A 244 -13.56 6.28 -11.50
CA SER A 244 -14.80 6.12 -12.26
C SER A 244 -15.41 7.43 -12.78
N GLU A 245 -15.10 8.56 -12.15
CA GLU A 245 -15.63 9.89 -12.49
C GLU A 245 -14.59 10.76 -13.23
N CYS A 246 -13.33 10.32 -13.34
CA CYS A 246 -12.23 11.09 -13.92
C CYS A 246 -12.26 11.22 -15.44
N GLU A 247 -12.94 10.31 -16.15
CA GLU A 247 -12.90 10.27 -17.61
C GLU A 247 -13.43 11.58 -18.23
N TYR A 248 -14.55 12.09 -17.72
CA TYR A 248 -15.16 13.33 -18.24
C TYR A 248 -14.39 14.57 -17.79
N THR A 249 -13.95 14.63 -16.54
CA THR A 249 -13.27 15.80 -15.97
C THR A 249 -11.89 16.01 -16.59
N LEU A 250 -11.12 14.95 -16.84
CA LEU A 250 -9.80 15.09 -17.46
C LEU A 250 -9.85 15.42 -18.95
N ASN A 251 -10.94 15.07 -19.64
CA ASN A 251 -11.17 15.53 -21.01
C ASN A 251 -11.45 17.04 -21.07
N SER A 252 -12.00 17.63 -20.00
CA SER A 252 -12.28 19.07 -19.92
C SER A 252 -11.12 19.88 -19.32
N VAL A 253 -10.12 19.23 -18.71
CA VAL A 253 -8.86 19.88 -18.32
C VAL A 253 -8.16 20.38 -19.58
N ARG A 254 -8.34 21.67 -19.83
CA ARG A 254 -7.65 22.36 -20.90
C ARG A 254 -6.19 22.49 -20.50
N PHE A 255 -5.33 21.73 -21.17
CA PHE A 255 -3.90 21.99 -21.27
C PHE A 255 -3.66 23.23 -22.13
N ASN A 256 -4.31 24.34 -21.80
CA ASN A 256 -4.11 25.60 -22.50
C ASN A 256 -2.77 26.17 -22.06
N LEU A 257 -1.69 25.67 -22.66
CA LEU A 257 -0.54 26.49 -22.96
C LEU A 257 -0.62 26.79 -24.46
N ALA A 258 -1.03 28.02 -24.78
CA ALA A 258 -0.37 28.68 -25.88
C ALA A 258 1.13 28.63 -25.55
N ILE A 259 1.88 27.84 -26.32
CA ILE A 259 3.32 27.99 -26.40
C ILE A 259 3.52 29.40 -26.98
N ILE A 260 3.62 30.39 -26.10
CA ILE A 260 4.03 31.73 -26.51
C ILE A 260 5.52 31.61 -26.80
N TYR A 261 5.85 31.47 -28.10
CA TYR A 261 7.17 31.82 -28.62
C TYR A 261 7.42 33.33 -28.45
#